data_AF-A0A318YMT6-F1
#
_entry.id   AF-A0A318YMT6-F1
#
_cell.length_a   1.000
_cell.length_b   1.000
_cell.length_c   1.000
_cell.angle_alpha   90.00
_cell.angle_beta   90.00
_cell.angle_gamma   90.00
#
_symmetry.space_group_name_H-M   'P 1'
#
loop_
_entity.id
_entity.type
_entity.pdbx_description
1 polymer ?
#
loop_
_entity_poly.entity_id
_entity_poly.type
_entity_poly.pdbx_seq_one_letter_code
_entity_poly.pdbx_strand_id
1 'polypeptide(L)'
;MDEEEPVPDATETNESDHRPIKVRSEYQDQMRDVLRKYRYAKRNNLLLLLPFTTVSEYLFELRSLAQLMKPLGPNALFYLAAAVSDFFIPSDRMSEHKIQSSELPDHLTKDQAVGSSDIYTGGIEPQPSSHSKKLIIDLDPVPKFLHRLVNGWAPDGSMIVSFKLETDPNLLVYKAQTALQRYAHHLVIGNLLTTRKWEVVFVTPDPPHERWIRVPKSRRSKSISGSEAQVGLAEAKRAGESTQAETGGGGQSQRPLEDEAIISAEGVEIESLIIPELVKLHSTKIAQHNAKS
;
A
#
# COMPACT_ATOMS: atom_id res chain seq x y z
N MET A 1 26.73 -48.35 59.08
CA MET A 1 26.72 -49.73 58.56
C MET A 1 25.34 -49.91 57.96
N ASP A 2 25.05 -49.27 56.83
CA ASP A 2 25.70 -49.50 55.50
C ASP A 2 25.50 -51.00 55.17
N GLU A 3 24.84 -51.43 54.10
CA GLU A 3 24.60 -50.87 52.77
C GLU A 3 23.35 -51.54 52.15
N GLU A 4 22.67 -50.82 51.25
CA GLU A 4 22.27 -51.25 49.89
C GLU A 4 21.05 -50.44 49.43
N GLU A 5 21.29 -49.47 48.55
CA GLU A 5 20.25 -48.80 47.77
C GLU A 5 19.80 -49.69 46.60
N PRO A 6 18.49 -49.83 46.35
CA PRO A 6 18.00 -50.17 45.02
C PRO A 6 17.66 -48.90 44.24
N VAL A 7 18.34 -48.74 43.10
CA VAL A 7 18.12 -47.74 42.06
C VAL A 7 16.63 -47.71 41.64
N PRO A 8 15.92 -46.57 41.70
CA PRO A 8 14.58 -46.50 41.14
C PRO A 8 14.66 -46.39 39.62
N ASP A 9 14.03 -47.38 39.00
CA ASP A 9 13.73 -47.58 37.59
C ASP A 9 13.34 -46.26 36.89
N ALA A 10 14.09 -45.93 35.85
CA ALA A 10 13.80 -44.79 34.99
C ALA A 10 12.52 -45.11 34.20
N THR A 11 11.38 -44.62 34.70
CA THR A 11 10.17 -44.52 33.89
C THR A 11 10.45 -43.55 32.75
N GLU A 12 10.88 -44.09 31.61
CA GLU A 12 10.83 -43.43 30.31
C GLU A 12 9.37 -43.11 29.99
N THR A 13 8.91 -41.95 30.46
CA THR A 13 7.71 -41.33 29.91
C THR A 13 8.03 -40.96 28.47
N ASN A 14 7.51 -41.75 27.54
CA ASN A 14 7.28 -41.34 26.16
C ASN A 14 6.33 -40.11 26.15
N GLU A 15 6.85 -38.93 26.48
CA GLU A 15 6.21 -37.67 26.18
C GLU A 15 6.30 -37.45 24.68
N SER A 16 5.25 -37.88 23.97
CA SER A 16 4.99 -37.38 22.62
C SER A 16 5.02 -35.86 22.67
N ASP A 17 5.98 -35.26 21.97
CA ASP A 17 6.33 -33.83 21.97
C ASP A 17 5.27 -32.96 21.28
N HIS A 18 4.01 -33.09 21.69
CA HIS A 18 2.87 -32.30 21.26
C HIS A 18 2.51 -31.28 22.33
N ARG A 19 3.47 -30.40 22.67
CA ARG A 19 3.13 -29.18 23.42
C ARG A 19 2.14 -28.36 22.56
N PRO A 20 0.95 -28.01 23.08
CA PRO A 20 0.01 -27.21 22.33
C PRO A 20 0.63 -25.85 22.01
N ILE A 21 0.61 -25.46 20.74
CA ILE A 21 1.08 -24.15 20.29
C ILE A 21 0.28 -23.08 21.02
N LYS A 22 0.92 -22.36 21.95
CA LYS A 22 0.30 -21.34 22.79
C LYS A 22 0.91 -19.98 22.46
N VAL A 23 0.05 -19.00 22.20
CA VAL A 23 0.46 -17.61 22.04
C VAL A 23 1.01 -17.11 23.39
N ARG A 24 2.10 -16.34 23.37
CA ARG A 24 2.65 -15.71 24.58
C ARG A 24 1.57 -14.88 25.29
N SER A 25 1.52 -14.94 26.61
CA SER A 25 0.49 -14.32 27.44
C SER A 25 0.28 -12.84 27.12
N GLU A 26 1.37 -12.12 26.86
CA GLU A 26 1.39 -10.69 26.49
C GLU A 26 0.56 -10.35 25.24
N TYR A 27 0.39 -11.28 24.29
CA TYR A 27 -0.35 -11.05 23.03
C TYR A 27 -1.71 -11.78 22.97
N GLN A 28 -2.06 -12.58 23.99
CA GLN A 28 -3.22 -13.47 23.92
C GLN A 28 -4.52 -12.72 23.70
N ASP A 29 -4.76 -11.63 24.43
CA ASP A 29 -6.01 -10.88 24.33
C ASP A 29 -6.17 -10.19 22.97
N GLN A 30 -5.10 -9.56 22.47
CA GLN A 30 -5.08 -8.91 21.16
C GLN A 30 -5.26 -9.94 20.03
N MET A 31 -4.50 -11.02 20.05
CA MET A 31 -4.60 -12.09 19.05
C MET A 31 -6.00 -12.72 19.05
N ARG A 32 -6.60 -12.89 20.24
CA ARG A 32 -7.96 -13.41 20.37
C ARG A 32 -8.99 -12.48 19.75
N ASP A 33 -8.88 -11.16 19.95
CA ASP A 33 -9.78 -10.19 19.33
C ASP A 33 -9.64 -10.17 17.79
N VAL A 34 -8.41 -10.08 17.29
CA VAL A 34 -8.12 -10.12 15.84
C VAL A 34 -8.65 -11.42 15.21
N LEU A 35 -8.40 -12.56 15.85
CA LEU A 35 -8.86 -13.87 15.38
C LEU A 35 -10.40 -13.97 15.37
N ARG A 36 -11.09 -13.40 16.36
CA ARG A 36 -12.56 -13.34 16.37
C ARG A 36 -13.09 -12.51 15.20
N LYS A 37 -12.53 -11.32 14.97
CA LYS A 37 -12.89 -10.45 13.84
C LYS A 37 -12.64 -11.13 12.49
N TYR A 38 -11.47 -11.76 12.32
CA TYR A 38 -11.14 -12.51 11.11
C TYR A 38 -12.11 -13.68 10.86
N ARG A 39 -12.39 -14.50 11.89
CA ARG A 39 -13.34 -15.61 11.78
C ARG A 39 -14.75 -15.13 11.49
N TYR A 40 -15.18 -14.02 12.09
CA TYR A 40 -16.48 -13.41 11.78
C TYR A 40 -16.56 -12.97 10.32
N ALA A 41 -15.55 -12.27 9.81
CA ALA A 41 -15.52 -11.83 8.42
C ALA A 41 -15.52 -13.01 7.43
N LYS A 42 -14.76 -14.07 7.73
CA LYS A 42 -14.74 -15.30 6.91
C LYS A 42 -16.06 -16.06 6.92
N ARG A 43 -16.69 -16.23 8.09
CA ARG A 43 -17.97 -16.95 8.21
C ARG A 43 -19.13 -16.24 7.53
N ASN A 44 -19.09 -14.90 7.48
CA ASN A 44 -20.14 -14.09 6.86
C ASN A 44 -19.81 -13.63 5.42
N ASN A 45 -18.78 -14.21 4.79
CA ASN A 45 -18.35 -13.88 3.42
C ASN A 45 -18.05 -12.38 3.19
N LEU A 46 -17.51 -11.69 4.21
CA LEU A 46 -17.18 -10.26 4.15
C LEU A 46 -15.72 -10.01 3.73
N LEU A 47 -14.89 -11.06 3.62
CA LEU A 47 -13.46 -10.95 3.32
C LEU A 47 -12.99 -12.02 2.32
N LEU A 48 -12.74 -11.58 1.10
CA LEU A 48 -12.05 -12.33 0.06
C LEU A 48 -10.57 -11.88 -0.02
N LEU A 49 -9.65 -12.85 0.00
CA LEU A 49 -8.20 -12.59 -0.11
C LEU A 49 -7.73 -13.12 -1.46
N LEU A 50 -7.17 -12.24 -2.29
CA LEU A 50 -6.64 -12.56 -3.61
C LEU A 50 -5.17 -12.14 -3.65
N PRO A 51 -4.22 -13.09 -3.65
CA PRO A 51 -2.81 -12.77 -3.72
C PRO A 51 -2.39 -12.50 -5.16
N PHE A 52 -1.55 -11.48 -5.36
CA PHE A 52 -0.84 -11.22 -6.61
C PHE A 52 0.64 -10.98 -6.29
N THR A 53 1.51 -11.21 -7.27
CA THR A 53 2.96 -11.01 -7.14
C THR A 53 3.47 -10.06 -8.22
N THR A 54 3.02 -10.24 -9.46
CA THR A 54 3.51 -9.47 -10.61
C THR A 54 2.59 -8.29 -10.95
N VAL A 55 3.13 -7.28 -11.64
CA VAL A 55 2.32 -6.17 -12.17
C VAL A 55 1.27 -6.66 -13.17
N SER A 56 1.59 -7.69 -13.96
CA SER A 56 0.66 -8.28 -14.92
C SER A 56 -0.53 -8.92 -14.21
N GLU A 57 -0.28 -9.77 -13.20
CA GLU A 57 -1.34 -10.36 -12.36
C GLU A 57 -2.23 -9.30 -11.74
N TYR A 58 -1.63 -8.29 -11.10
CA TYR A 58 -2.36 -7.17 -10.51
C TYR A 58 -3.32 -6.50 -11.51
N LEU A 59 -2.85 -6.22 -12.73
CA LEU A 59 -3.66 -5.55 -13.76
C LEU A 59 -4.81 -6.43 -14.26
N PHE A 60 -4.56 -7.73 -14.49
CA PHE A 60 -5.59 -8.67 -14.94
C PHE A 60 -6.64 -8.94 -13.86
N GLU A 61 -6.22 -9.12 -12.62
CA GLU A 61 -7.10 -9.33 -11.49
C GLU A 61 -7.95 -8.10 -11.20
N LEU A 62 -7.35 -6.91 -11.17
CA LEU A 62 -8.07 -5.65 -10.95
C LEU A 62 -9.13 -5.42 -12.02
N ARG A 63 -8.78 -5.66 -13.30
CA ARG A 63 -9.75 -5.54 -14.40
C ARG A 63 -10.92 -6.51 -14.23
N SER A 64 -10.62 -7.77 -13.92
CA SER A 64 -11.64 -8.82 -13.76
C SER A 64 -12.57 -8.51 -12.60
N LEU A 65 -12.03 -8.10 -11.46
CA LEU A 65 -12.81 -7.69 -10.28
C LEU A 65 -13.68 -6.48 -10.58
N ALA A 66 -13.13 -5.45 -11.24
CA ALA A 66 -13.90 -4.26 -11.58
C ALA A 66 -15.11 -4.59 -12.46
N GLN A 67 -14.95 -5.48 -13.43
CA GLN A 67 -16.03 -5.96 -14.29
C GLN A 67 -17.07 -6.78 -13.53
N LEU A 68 -16.64 -7.65 -12.61
CA LEU A 68 -17.55 -8.45 -11.77
C LEU A 68 -18.33 -7.59 -10.76
N MET A 69 -17.77 -6.47 -10.34
CA MET A 69 -18.41 -5.53 -9.42
C MET A 69 -19.49 -4.67 -10.09
N LYS A 70 -19.67 -4.72 -11.42
CA LYS A 70 -20.65 -3.89 -12.15
C LYS A 70 -22.06 -3.86 -11.54
N PRO A 71 -22.65 -4.97 -11.06
CA PRO A 71 -23.97 -4.96 -10.44
C PRO A 71 -24.09 -4.10 -9.17
N LEU A 72 -22.97 -3.73 -8.52
CA LEU A 72 -22.98 -2.92 -7.30
C LEU A 72 -23.22 -1.43 -7.58
N GLY A 73 -22.95 -0.96 -8.80
CA GLY A 73 -23.09 0.44 -9.20
C GLY A 73 -22.45 1.43 -8.20
N PRO A 74 -23.20 2.41 -7.67
CA PRO A 74 -22.65 3.42 -6.77
C PRO A 74 -22.20 2.86 -5.40
N ASN A 75 -22.65 1.67 -5.02
CA ASN A 75 -22.22 1.03 -3.78
C ASN A 75 -20.80 0.44 -3.87
N ALA A 76 -20.23 0.34 -5.07
CA ALA A 76 -18.84 -0.08 -5.23
C ALA A 76 -17.86 1.03 -4.84
N LEU A 77 -16.80 0.65 -4.12
CA LEU A 77 -15.67 1.52 -3.80
C LEU A 77 -14.35 0.80 -4.13
N PHE A 78 -13.47 1.48 -4.87
CA PHE A 78 -12.10 1.06 -5.11
C PHE A 78 -11.16 1.84 -4.20
N TYR A 79 -10.43 1.13 -3.34
CA TYR A 79 -9.39 1.67 -2.47
C TYR A 79 -8.02 1.19 -2.96
N LEU A 80 -7.40 1.95 -3.86
CA LEU A 80 -6.21 1.53 -4.62
C LEU A 80 -4.91 1.93 -3.91
N ALA A 81 -4.58 1.22 -2.84
CA ALA A 81 -3.39 1.47 -2.01
C ALA A 81 -2.13 0.69 -2.42
N ALA A 82 -2.21 -0.15 -3.46
CA ALA A 82 -1.07 -0.93 -3.95
C ALA A 82 0.01 -0.03 -4.56
N ALA A 83 1.28 -0.30 -4.24
CA ALA A 83 2.42 0.33 -4.89
C ALA A 83 2.72 -0.39 -6.22
N VAL A 84 2.01 0.01 -7.27
CA VAL A 84 2.13 -0.59 -8.61
C VAL A 84 3.39 -0.07 -9.30
N SER A 85 4.15 -0.96 -9.94
CA SER A 85 5.33 -0.58 -10.72
C SER A 85 4.97 0.42 -11.82
N ASP A 86 5.74 1.50 -11.94
CA ASP A 86 5.59 2.48 -13.04
C ASP A 86 6.20 1.99 -14.35
N PHE A 87 7.10 1.01 -14.29
CA PHE A 87 7.81 0.44 -15.42
C PHE A 87 7.80 -1.10 -15.38
N PHE A 88 7.89 -1.75 -16.54
CA PHE A 88 7.88 -3.21 -16.69
C PHE A 88 8.73 -3.67 -17.89
N ILE A 89 9.03 -4.97 -17.93
CA ILE A 89 9.66 -5.62 -19.09
C ILE A 89 8.57 -6.39 -19.83
N PRO A 90 8.28 -6.08 -21.11
CA PRO A 90 7.37 -6.86 -21.94
C PRO A 90 7.80 -8.32 -22.05
N SER A 91 6.83 -9.24 -22.08
CA SER A 91 7.10 -10.68 -22.08
C SER A 91 7.92 -11.15 -23.29
N ASP A 92 7.75 -10.48 -24.44
CA ASP A 92 8.53 -10.70 -25.67
C ASP A 92 10.01 -10.30 -25.54
N ARG A 93 10.36 -9.51 -24.52
CA ARG A 93 11.74 -9.06 -24.22
C ARG A 93 12.29 -9.67 -22.92
N MET A 94 11.55 -10.55 -22.27
CA MET A 94 11.96 -11.14 -21.01
C MET A 94 12.89 -12.33 -21.26
N SER A 95 14.12 -12.27 -20.73
CA SER A 95 15.06 -13.39 -20.80
C SER A 95 14.52 -14.60 -20.03
N GLU A 96 14.51 -15.78 -20.65
CA GLU A 96 14.08 -17.04 -20.02
C GLU A 96 15.06 -17.49 -18.92
N HIS A 97 16.33 -17.15 -19.09
CA HIS A 97 17.40 -17.54 -18.18
C HIS A 97 17.99 -16.35 -17.44
N LYS A 98 18.66 -16.64 -16.33
CA LYS A 98 19.42 -15.65 -15.57
C LYS A 98 20.38 -14.92 -16.51
N ILE A 99 20.31 -13.58 -16.51
CA ILE A 99 21.25 -12.73 -17.25
C ILE A 99 22.65 -12.97 -16.69
N GLN A 100 23.58 -13.38 -17.55
CA GLN A 100 24.93 -13.75 -17.16
C GLN A 100 25.84 -12.53 -17.05
N SER A 101 26.66 -12.48 -15.99
CA SER A 101 27.67 -11.45 -15.79
C SER A 101 29.02 -11.93 -16.32
N SER A 102 29.32 -11.70 -17.61
CA SER A 102 30.63 -11.78 -18.31
C SER A 102 31.65 -12.92 -17.99
N GLU A 103 31.37 -13.87 -17.09
CA GLU A 103 32.23 -14.98 -16.68
C GLU A 103 31.50 -16.27 -17.01
N LEU A 104 31.69 -16.75 -18.24
CA LEU A 104 31.32 -18.11 -18.63
C LEU A 104 32.44 -19.07 -18.18
N PRO A 105 32.15 -20.17 -17.48
CA PRO A 105 33.15 -21.16 -17.11
C PRO A 105 33.80 -21.82 -18.35
N ASP A 106 35.13 -21.95 -18.37
CA ASP A 106 35.94 -22.45 -19.52
C ASP A 106 35.56 -23.84 -20.06
N HIS A 107 34.72 -24.59 -19.34
CA HIS A 107 34.33 -25.97 -19.61
C HIS A 107 32.96 -26.11 -20.31
N LEU A 108 32.23 -25.02 -20.53
CA LEU A 108 31.02 -25.03 -21.35
C LEU A 108 31.42 -24.86 -22.82
N THR A 109 31.36 -25.95 -23.58
CA THR A 109 31.45 -25.92 -25.05
C THR A 109 30.42 -24.92 -25.59
N LYS A 110 30.84 -24.06 -26.53
CA LYS A 110 30.04 -22.98 -27.15
C LYS A 110 28.65 -23.39 -27.68
N ASP A 111 28.39 -24.68 -27.81
CA ASP A 111 27.11 -25.24 -28.25
C ASP A 111 26.06 -25.42 -27.13
N GLN A 112 26.44 -25.25 -25.85
CA GLN A 112 25.55 -25.42 -24.69
C GLN A 112 25.38 -24.15 -23.83
N ALA A 113 26.16 -23.11 -24.09
CA ALA A 113 26.04 -21.83 -23.42
C ALA A 113 25.29 -20.84 -24.31
N VAL A 114 24.25 -20.21 -23.74
CA VAL A 114 23.55 -19.05 -24.31
C VAL A 114 24.62 -18.07 -24.81
N GLY A 115 24.63 -17.78 -26.11
CA GLY A 115 25.73 -17.08 -26.77
C GLY A 115 25.95 -15.69 -26.18
N SER A 116 27.16 -15.13 -26.32
CA SER A 116 27.39 -13.73 -25.91
C SER A 116 26.48 -12.73 -26.65
N SER A 117 25.91 -13.13 -27.78
CA SER A 117 24.85 -12.42 -28.53
C SER A 117 23.49 -12.45 -27.86
N ASP A 118 23.25 -13.41 -26.97
CA ASP A 118 21.99 -13.65 -26.28
C ASP A 118 22.00 -13.04 -24.86
N ILE A 119 23.13 -12.44 -24.46
CA ILE A 119 23.24 -11.62 -23.25
C ILE A 119 22.49 -10.31 -23.50
N TYR A 120 21.23 -10.29 -23.08
CA TYR A 120 20.32 -9.16 -23.21
C TYR A 120 20.84 -7.93 -22.44
N THR A 121 21.23 -6.87 -23.17
CA THR A 121 21.68 -5.57 -22.62
C THR A 121 20.58 -4.50 -22.60
N GLY A 122 19.31 -4.88 -22.83
CA GLY A 122 18.17 -3.96 -22.78
C GLY A 122 17.76 -3.35 -24.13
N GLY A 123 18.66 -3.29 -25.11
CA GLY A 123 18.39 -2.67 -26.42
C GLY A 123 18.68 -3.57 -27.62
N ILE A 124 18.04 -3.26 -28.75
CA ILE A 124 18.49 -3.65 -30.10
C ILE A 124 19.75 -2.82 -30.43
N GLU A 125 20.80 -2.95 -29.62
CA GLU A 125 22.09 -2.38 -30.01
C GLU A 125 22.79 -3.39 -30.92
N PRO A 126 23.15 -3.02 -32.16
CA PRO A 126 23.74 -3.93 -33.13
C PRO A 126 25.12 -4.46 -32.71
N GLN A 127 25.72 -3.93 -31.63
CA GLN A 127 26.92 -4.47 -31.02
C GLN A 127 26.87 -4.38 -29.49
N PRO A 128 26.94 -5.50 -28.76
CA PRO A 128 27.11 -5.46 -27.31
C PRO A 128 28.48 -4.87 -26.97
N SER A 129 28.52 -3.90 -26.05
CA SER A 129 29.78 -3.31 -25.58
C SER A 129 30.66 -4.37 -24.93
N SER A 130 31.70 -4.83 -25.64
CA SER A 130 32.43 -6.07 -25.29
C SER A 130 33.25 -6.05 -24.00
N HIS A 131 33.18 -5.00 -23.17
CA HIS A 131 33.96 -4.90 -21.91
C HIS A 131 33.31 -4.08 -20.78
N SER A 132 32.01 -3.74 -20.84
CA SER A 132 31.40 -2.99 -19.74
C SER A 132 31.01 -3.90 -18.58
N LYS A 133 31.61 -3.72 -17.39
CA LYS A 133 31.17 -4.34 -16.12
C LYS A 133 29.78 -3.84 -15.63
N LYS A 134 28.98 -3.20 -16.49
CA LYS A 134 27.72 -2.55 -16.13
C LYS A 134 26.56 -3.37 -16.68
N LEU A 135 25.50 -3.51 -15.88
CA LEU A 135 24.19 -4.01 -16.32
C LEU A 135 23.31 -2.81 -16.66
N ILE A 136 22.82 -2.76 -17.89
CA ILE A 136 21.83 -1.78 -18.35
C ILE A 136 20.49 -2.53 -18.48
N ILE A 137 19.44 -1.95 -17.91
CA ILE A 137 18.08 -2.52 -17.94
C ILE A 137 17.15 -1.47 -18.52
N ASP A 138 16.64 -1.74 -19.71
CA ASP A 138 15.62 -0.91 -20.34
C ASP A 138 14.22 -1.40 -19.98
N LEU A 139 13.39 -0.49 -19.49
CA LEU A 139 12.04 -0.77 -19.01
C LEU A 139 11.02 0.12 -19.72
N ASP A 140 9.88 -0.47 -20.08
CA ASP A 140 8.77 0.30 -20.66
C ASP A 140 7.88 0.87 -19.56
N PRO A 141 7.29 2.06 -19.77
CA PRO A 141 6.30 2.59 -18.85
C PRO A 141 5.04 1.71 -18.85
N VAL A 142 4.54 1.39 -17.65
CA VAL A 142 3.27 0.67 -17.50
C VAL A 142 2.13 1.54 -18.03
N PRO A 143 1.23 0.98 -18.86
CA PRO A 143 0.08 1.71 -19.37
C PRO A 143 -0.73 2.34 -18.24
N LYS A 144 -1.20 3.58 -18.43
CA LYS A 144 -1.96 4.30 -17.40
C LYS A 144 -3.37 3.70 -17.23
N PHE A 145 -3.46 2.64 -16.44
CA PHE A 145 -4.66 1.81 -16.27
C PHE A 145 -5.78 2.50 -15.50
N LEU A 146 -5.47 3.45 -14.60
CA LEU A 146 -6.48 4.19 -13.83
C LEU A 146 -7.51 4.87 -14.72
N HIS A 147 -7.08 5.42 -15.86
CA HIS A 147 -7.99 6.00 -16.84
C HIS A 147 -8.97 4.96 -17.39
N ARG A 148 -8.50 3.74 -17.71
CA ARG A 148 -9.35 2.65 -18.20
C ARG A 148 -10.26 2.08 -17.11
N LEU A 149 -9.78 2.07 -15.86
CA LEU A 149 -10.59 1.66 -14.72
C LEU A 149 -11.81 2.59 -14.59
N VAL A 150 -11.57 3.90 -14.56
CA VAL A 150 -12.61 4.93 -14.40
C VAL A 150 -13.55 4.96 -15.62
N ASN A 151 -13.02 4.90 -16.85
CA ASN A 151 -13.80 5.09 -18.08
C ASN A 151 -14.35 3.79 -18.70
N GLY A 152 -14.39 2.67 -17.98
CA GLY A 152 -15.08 1.49 -18.54
C GLY A 152 -15.01 0.17 -17.78
N TRP A 153 -14.03 -0.03 -16.90
CA TRP A 153 -14.00 -1.28 -16.12
C TRP A 153 -14.85 -1.21 -14.86
N ALA A 154 -14.78 -0.10 -14.13
CA ALA A 154 -15.48 0.09 -12.88
C ALA A 154 -17.00 0.22 -13.08
N PRO A 155 -17.82 -0.10 -12.06
CA PRO A 155 -19.26 0.09 -12.08
C PRO A 155 -19.62 1.57 -12.22
N ASP A 156 -20.72 1.85 -12.90
CA ASP A 156 -21.24 3.22 -13.04
C ASP A 156 -21.59 3.80 -11.66
N GLY A 157 -21.19 5.05 -11.44
CA GLY A 157 -21.40 5.74 -10.17
C GLY A 157 -20.49 5.29 -9.02
N SER A 158 -19.62 4.29 -9.21
CA SER A 158 -18.70 3.81 -8.17
C SER A 158 -17.72 4.89 -7.69
N MET A 159 -17.25 4.76 -6.45
CA MET A 159 -16.21 5.63 -5.91
C MET A 159 -14.83 5.03 -6.19
N ILE A 160 -13.88 5.87 -6.59
CA ILE A 160 -12.51 5.45 -6.92
C ILE A 160 -11.57 6.35 -6.12
N VAL A 161 -10.82 5.72 -5.21
CA VAL A 161 -9.82 6.33 -4.34
C VAL A 161 -8.47 5.81 -4.75
N SER A 162 -7.53 6.71 -5.05
CA SER A 162 -6.16 6.34 -5.37
C SER A 162 -5.19 6.89 -4.33
N PHE A 163 -4.02 6.26 -4.21
CA PHE A 163 -2.95 6.71 -3.33
C PHE A 163 -1.82 7.37 -4.10
N LYS A 164 -1.23 8.41 -3.50
CA LYS A 164 -0.02 9.05 -4.00
C LYS A 164 1.02 9.10 -2.89
N LEU A 165 2.01 8.22 -3.00
CA LEU A 165 3.20 8.22 -2.15
C LEU A 165 4.26 9.12 -2.77
N GLU A 166 4.76 10.09 -2.01
CA GLU A 166 5.90 10.93 -2.41
C GLU A 166 6.96 10.98 -1.31
N THR A 167 8.16 11.40 -1.67
CA THR A 167 9.26 11.68 -0.72
C THR A 167 9.52 13.17 -0.57
N ASP A 168 9.08 13.98 -1.54
CA ASP A 168 9.20 15.43 -1.53
C ASP A 168 7.85 16.09 -1.17
N PRO A 169 7.78 16.86 -0.06
CA PRO A 169 6.56 17.59 0.32
C PRO A 169 6.05 18.55 -0.75
N ASN A 170 6.93 19.16 -1.53
CA ASN A 170 6.56 20.18 -2.51
C ASN A 170 5.83 19.58 -3.72
N LEU A 171 6.09 18.30 -4.01
CA LEU A 171 5.49 17.59 -5.14
C LEU A 171 4.18 16.89 -4.78
N LEU A 172 3.93 16.59 -3.51
CA LEU A 172 2.84 15.73 -3.08
C LEU A 172 1.47 16.22 -3.56
N VAL A 173 1.10 17.44 -3.18
CA VAL A 173 -0.22 17.99 -3.52
C VAL A 173 -0.33 18.24 -5.02
N TYR A 174 0.71 18.79 -5.63
CA TYR A 174 0.74 19.05 -7.08
C TYR A 174 0.52 17.78 -7.90
N LYS A 175 1.23 16.69 -7.57
CA LYS A 175 1.07 15.39 -8.26
C LYS A 175 -0.28 14.74 -7.96
N ALA A 176 -0.82 14.92 -6.75
CA ALA A 176 -2.15 14.44 -6.40
C ALA A 176 -3.25 15.16 -7.21
N GLN A 177 -3.19 16.49 -7.31
CA GLN A 177 -4.12 17.27 -8.14
C GLN A 177 -3.99 16.91 -9.62
N THR A 178 -2.76 16.76 -10.12
CA THR A 178 -2.50 16.33 -11.50
C THR A 178 -3.10 14.95 -11.78
N ALA A 179 -3.02 14.02 -10.81
CA ALA A 179 -3.61 12.69 -10.94
C ALA A 179 -5.15 12.76 -11.01
N LEU A 180 -5.80 13.60 -10.19
CA LEU A 180 -7.25 13.81 -10.24
C LEU A 180 -7.68 14.32 -11.62
N GLN A 181 -7.02 15.35 -12.13
CA GLN A 181 -7.33 15.93 -13.44
C GLN A 181 -7.15 14.92 -14.58
N ARG A 182 -6.09 14.11 -14.52
CA ARG A 182 -5.75 13.14 -15.58
C ARG A 182 -6.68 11.92 -15.62
N TYR A 183 -7.11 11.45 -14.45
CA TYR A 183 -7.82 10.17 -14.35
C TYR A 183 -9.28 10.31 -13.91
N ALA A 184 -9.75 11.52 -13.57
CA ALA A 184 -11.13 11.82 -13.19
C ALA A 184 -11.68 10.92 -12.07
N HIS A 185 -10.81 10.48 -11.15
CA HIS A 185 -11.24 9.74 -9.96
C HIS A 185 -11.60 10.71 -8.84
N HIS A 186 -12.22 10.19 -7.79
CA HIS A 186 -13.01 10.98 -6.85
C HIS A 186 -12.18 11.55 -5.70
N LEU A 187 -11.12 10.85 -5.32
CA LEU A 187 -10.27 11.20 -4.19
C LEU A 187 -8.85 10.67 -4.42
N VAL A 188 -7.84 11.52 -4.21
CA VAL A 188 -6.45 11.07 -4.01
C VAL A 188 -6.13 11.20 -2.53
N ILE A 189 -5.63 10.11 -1.93
CA ILE A 189 -5.01 10.15 -0.60
C ILE A 189 -3.50 10.25 -0.82
N GLY A 190 -2.97 11.44 -0.56
CA GLY A 190 -1.55 11.73 -0.62
C GLY A 190 -0.87 11.46 0.71
N ASN A 191 0.35 10.92 0.69
CA ASN A 191 1.13 10.71 1.89
C ASN A 191 2.64 10.80 1.59
N LEU A 192 3.41 11.32 2.55
CA LEU A 192 4.87 11.28 2.46
C LEU A 192 5.42 9.99 3.05
N LEU A 193 6.44 9.41 2.44
CA LEU A 193 7.06 8.16 2.92
C LEU A 193 7.46 8.24 4.41
N THR A 194 7.95 9.41 4.82
CA THR A 194 8.43 9.63 6.19
C THR A 194 7.30 9.86 7.21
N THR A 195 6.13 10.34 6.80
CA THR A 195 5.02 10.67 7.72
C THR A 195 3.75 9.85 7.51
N ARG A 196 3.74 8.90 6.56
CA ARG A 196 2.55 8.13 6.13
C ARG A 196 1.75 7.44 7.23
N LYS A 197 2.36 7.16 8.38
CA LYS A 197 1.71 6.51 9.54
C LYS A 197 0.92 7.48 10.42
N TRP A 198 1.13 8.78 10.27
CA TRP A 198 0.55 9.79 11.16
C TRP A 198 -0.10 10.95 10.42
N GLU A 199 0.13 11.08 9.11
CA GLU A 199 -0.38 12.17 8.31
C GLU A 199 -0.68 11.73 6.88
N VAL A 200 -1.86 12.12 6.39
CA VAL A 200 -2.25 12.03 4.99
C VAL A 200 -2.97 13.30 4.57
N VAL A 201 -3.00 13.58 3.28
CA VAL A 201 -3.80 14.65 2.67
C VAL A 201 -4.86 14.05 1.76
N PHE A 202 -6.10 14.43 1.97
CA PHE A 202 -7.20 14.13 1.06
C PHE A 202 -7.23 15.23 0.01
N VAL A 203 -7.14 14.86 -1.26
CA VAL A 203 -7.23 15.80 -2.37
C VAL A 203 -8.46 15.46 -3.21
N THR A 204 -9.35 16.43 -3.37
CA THR A 204 -10.65 16.29 -4.05
C THR A 204 -10.79 17.29 -5.20
N PRO A 205 -11.61 16.97 -6.23
CA PRO A 205 -11.91 17.93 -7.30
C PRO A 205 -12.69 19.14 -6.80
N ASP A 206 -13.53 18.98 -5.78
CA ASP A 206 -14.36 20.04 -5.22
C ASP A 206 -13.66 20.78 -4.06
N PRO A 207 -13.97 22.06 -3.82
CA PRO A 207 -13.50 22.81 -2.65
C PRO A 207 -13.75 22.08 -1.32
N PRO A 208 -12.83 22.13 -0.34
CA PRO A 208 -11.62 22.96 -0.28
C PRO A 208 -10.42 22.41 -1.07
N HIS A 209 -10.63 21.41 -1.95
CA HIS A 209 -9.61 20.68 -2.74
C HIS A 209 -8.63 19.86 -1.93
N GLU A 210 -8.34 20.25 -0.69
CA GLU A 210 -7.31 19.68 0.14
C GLU A 210 -7.76 19.64 1.60
N ARG A 211 -7.54 18.52 2.26
CA ARG A 211 -7.83 18.36 3.69
C ARG A 211 -6.80 17.44 4.33
N TRP A 212 -6.03 17.97 5.27
CA TRP A 212 -5.03 17.21 6.01
C TRP A 212 -5.67 16.45 7.18
N ILE A 213 -5.31 15.17 7.32
CA ILE A 213 -5.74 14.29 8.41
C ILE A 213 -4.49 13.85 9.17
N ARG A 214 -4.50 14.03 10.50
CA ARG A 214 -3.34 13.77 11.36
C ARG A 214 -3.73 12.99 12.61
N VAL A 215 -2.89 12.02 12.98
CA VAL A 215 -2.98 11.38 14.28
C VAL A 215 -2.44 12.34 15.35
N PRO A 216 -3.24 12.66 16.40
CA PRO A 216 -2.81 13.51 17.51
C PRO A 216 -1.55 12.96 18.17
N LYS A 217 -0.59 13.82 18.52
CA LYS A 217 0.70 13.42 19.10
C LYS A 217 0.56 12.49 20.31
N SER A 218 -0.41 12.75 21.19
CA SER A 218 -0.71 11.94 22.38
C SER A 218 -1.21 10.53 22.08
N ARG A 219 -1.73 10.29 20.87
CA ARG A 219 -2.35 9.04 20.46
C ARG A 219 -1.55 8.30 19.39
N ARG A 220 -0.33 8.71 19.05
CA ARG A 220 0.45 8.06 17.98
C ARG A 220 0.95 6.67 18.39
N SER A 221 0.78 5.68 17.52
CA SER A 221 1.40 4.38 17.68
C SER A 221 2.93 4.50 17.55
N LYS A 222 3.69 3.78 18.40
CA LYS A 222 5.14 3.66 18.24
C LYS A 222 5.46 2.98 16.92
N SER A 223 6.26 3.63 16.07
CA SER A 223 6.63 3.09 14.77
C SER A 223 8.14 2.96 14.64
N ILE A 224 8.59 1.81 14.12
CA ILE A 224 10.00 1.59 13.73
C ILE A 224 10.41 2.39 12.48
N SER A 225 9.44 2.89 11.71
CA SER A 225 9.67 3.59 10.44
C SER A 225 8.95 4.95 10.41
N GLY A 226 9.61 6.00 9.95
CA GLY A 226 9.04 7.34 9.77
C GLY A 226 9.62 8.40 10.74
N SER A 227 9.38 9.67 10.45
CA SER A 227 9.85 10.80 11.24
C SER A 227 8.70 11.64 11.78
N GLU A 228 8.39 11.50 13.07
CA GLU A 228 7.32 12.26 13.72
C GLU A 228 7.54 13.77 13.72
N ALA A 229 8.80 14.20 13.74
CA ALA A 229 9.19 15.60 13.69
C ALA A 229 8.81 16.27 12.35
N GLN A 230 8.58 15.48 11.30
CA GLN A 230 8.22 15.99 9.98
C GLN A 230 6.71 16.15 9.77
N VAL A 231 5.87 15.64 10.67
CA VAL A 231 4.41 15.75 10.57
C VAL A 231 3.97 17.22 10.63
N GLY A 232 3.19 17.65 9.64
CA GLY A 232 2.69 19.03 9.52
C GLY A 232 3.59 19.99 8.76
N LEU A 233 4.86 19.63 8.50
CA LEU A 233 5.78 20.51 7.78
C LEU A 233 5.41 20.69 6.30
N ALA A 234 4.79 19.68 5.69
CA ALA A 234 4.40 19.73 4.27
C ALA A 234 3.30 20.78 4.03
N GLU A 235 2.28 20.82 4.89
CA GLU A 235 1.25 21.86 4.85
C GLU A 235 1.82 23.25 5.18
N ALA A 236 2.64 23.35 6.23
CA ALA A 236 3.21 24.62 6.67
C ALA A 236 4.15 25.26 5.64
N LYS A 237 4.98 24.46 4.96
CA LYS A 237 5.85 24.93 3.87
C LYS A 237 5.05 25.53 2.73
N ARG A 238 3.97 24.87 2.34
CA ARG A 238 3.09 25.34 1.27
C ARG A 238 2.32 26.60 1.67
N ALA A 239 1.84 26.66 2.92
CA ALA A 239 1.22 27.87 3.46
C ALA A 239 2.20 29.06 3.50
N GLY A 240 3.48 28.80 3.78
CA GLY A 240 4.57 29.78 3.75
C GLY A 240 4.92 30.29 2.36
N GLU A 241 4.78 29.47 1.32
CA GLU A 241 4.95 29.89 -0.09
C GLU A 241 3.76 30.73 -0.58
N SER A 242 2.55 30.50 -0.06
CA SER A 242 1.36 31.31 -0.37
C SER A 242 1.25 32.65 0.36
N THR A 243 2.12 32.95 1.34
CA THR A 243 2.02 34.15 2.21
C THR A 243 3.00 35.29 1.89
N GLN A 244 3.57 35.36 0.69
CA GLN A 244 4.17 36.62 0.19
C GLN A 244 3.15 37.61 -0.40
N ALA A 245 1.86 37.45 -0.10
CA ALA A 245 0.86 38.48 -0.27
C ALA A 245 -0.03 38.55 0.97
N GLU A 246 -0.03 39.73 1.59
CA GLU A 246 -0.98 40.26 2.58
C GLU A 246 -0.87 39.74 4.03
N THR A 247 -0.19 40.58 4.81
CA THR A 247 -0.30 40.73 6.26
C THR A 247 -1.72 41.05 6.71
N GLY A 248 -2.23 40.31 7.70
CA GLY A 248 -3.21 40.85 8.66
C GLY A 248 -4.29 39.88 9.14
N GLY A 249 -4.45 39.78 10.46
CA GLY A 249 -5.73 39.41 11.10
C GLY A 249 -5.73 38.09 11.88
N GLY A 250 -5.70 38.19 13.20
CA GLY A 250 -5.87 37.05 14.11
C GLY A 250 -7.30 36.50 14.14
N GLY A 251 -7.42 35.21 14.50
CA GLY A 251 -8.71 34.53 14.64
C GLY A 251 -8.59 33.26 15.48
N GLN A 252 -9.32 33.25 16.59
CA GLN A 252 -9.33 32.34 17.74
C GLN A 252 -9.42 30.84 17.44
N SER A 253 -8.62 30.06 18.18
CA SER A 253 -8.66 28.60 18.27
C SER A 253 -9.93 28.11 18.98
N GLN A 254 -10.81 27.41 18.27
CA GLN A 254 -11.90 26.64 18.86
C GLN A 254 -11.38 25.30 19.40
N ARG A 255 -11.79 24.95 20.62
CA ARG A 255 -11.46 23.71 21.33
C ARG A 255 -12.20 22.52 20.70
N PRO A 256 -11.60 21.33 20.52
CA PRO A 256 -12.35 20.15 20.13
C PRO A 256 -12.99 19.48 21.35
N LEU A 257 -14.27 19.12 21.17
CA LEU A 257 -15.09 18.30 22.05
C LEU A 257 -14.49 16.89 22.19
N GLU A 258 -14.59 16.36 23.41
CA GLU A 258 -14.09 15.05 23.83
C GLU A 258 -15.09 13.95 23.44
N ASP A 259 -14.74 13.11 22.46
CA ASP A 259 -15.38 11.81 22.25
C ASP A 259 -14.44 10.70 22.78
N GLU A 260 -14.79 10.17 23.95
CA GLU A 260 -14.15 9.02 24.57
C GLU A 260 -14.47 7.73 23.81
N ALA A 261 -13.66 7.41 22.81
CA ALA A 261 -13.60 6.07 22.23
C ALA A 261 -12.44 5.28 22.86
N ILE A 262 -12.84 4.29 23.69
CA ILE A 262 -12.12 3.12 24.20
C ILE A 262 -10.67 3.04 23.70
N ILE A 263 -9.73 3.45 24.56
CA ILE A 263 -8.30 3.42 24.29
C ILE A 263 -7.81 1.97 24.45
N SER A 264 -7.60 1.28 23.34
CA SER A 264 -6.69 0.13 23.32
C SER A 264 -5.29 0.61 23.70
N ALA A 265 -4.51 -0.20 24.41
CA ALA A 265 -3.18 0.10 24.93
C ALA A 265 -2.11 0.46 23.85
N GLU A 266 -2.50 0.48 22.57
CA GLU A 266 -1.67 0.84 21.44
C GLU A 266 -2.26 2.08 20.74
N GLY A 267 -1.38 2.99 20.33
CA GLY A 267 -1.77 4.25 19.71
C GLY A 267 -2.61 4.06 18.44
N VAL A 268 -3.35 5.11 18.10
CA VAL A 268 -4.26 5.21 16.96
C VAL A 268 -3.49 5.12 15.64
N GLU A 269 -3.89 4.16 14.80
CA GLU A 269 -3.44 4.06 13.41
C GLU A 269 -4.17 5.07 12.53
N ILE A 270 -3.49 5.65 11.54
CA ILE A 270 -4.08 6.68 10.66
C ILE A 270 -5.30 6.17 9.89
N GLU A 271 -5.35 4.88 9.57
CA GLU A 271 -6.45 4.21 8.89
C GLU A 271 -7.76 4.33 9.68
N SER A 272 -7.71 4.35 11.01
CA SER A 272 -8.88 4.56 11.86
C SER A 272 -9.50 5.97 11.70
N LEU A 273 -8.74 6.93 11.17
CA LEU A 273 -9.22 8.27 10.82
C LEU A 273 -9.61 8.37 9.33
N ILE A 274 -8.89 7.66 8.45
CA ILE A 274 -9.16 7.65 7.00
C ILE A 274 -10.50 6.99 6.69
N ILE A 275 -10.76 5.80 7.24
CA ILE A 275 -11.91 4.99 6.85
C ILE A 275 -13.25 5.66 7.18
N PRO A 276 -13.47 6.25 8.39
CA PRO A 276 -14.72 6.94 8.67
C PRO A 276 -15.00 8.14 7.76
N GLU A 277 -13.97 8.94 7.44
CA GLU A 277 -14.11 10.07 6.51
C GLU A 277 -14.42 9.59 5.09
N LEU A 278 -13.80 8.48 4.67
CA LEU A 278 -14.09 7.89 3.37
C LEU A 278 -15.53 7.36 3.28
N VAL A 279 -16.04 6.73 4.34
CA VAL A 279 -17.44 6.26 4.41
C VAL A 279 -18.42 7.43 4.28
N LYS A 280 -18.15 8.58 4.90
CA LYS A 280 -18.97 9.79 4.76
C LYS A 280 -19.00 10.29 3.31
N LEU A 281 -17.83 10.37 2.67
CA LEU A 281 -17.73 10.79 1.27
C LEU A 281 -18.46 9.83 0.32
N HIS A 282 -18.29 8.52 0.53
CA HIS A 282 -18.95 7.49 -0.28
C HIS A 282 -20.47 7.52 -0.12
N SER A 283 -20.96 7.65 1.11
CA SER A 283 -22.40 7.76 1.41
C SER A 283 -23.02 8.98 0.73
N THR A 284 -22.31 10.12 0.75
CA THR A 284 -22.75 11.35 0.07
C THR A 284 -22.83 11.16 -1.44
N LYS A 285 -21.84 10.50 -2.02
CA LYS A 285 -21.80 10.19 -3.46
C LYS A 285 -22.92 9.24 -3.88
N ILE A 286 -23.21 8.21 -3.09
CA ILE A 286 -24.36 7.30 -3.33
C ILE A 286 -25.66 8.10 -3.33
N ALA A 287 -25.88 8.96 -2.34
CA ALA A 287 -27.08 9.80 -2.26
C ALA A 287 -27.21 10.73 -3.48
N GLN A 288 -26.12 11.39 -3.90
CA GLN A 288 -26.11 12.26 -5.08
C GLN A 288 -26.38 11.50 -6.38
N HIS A 289 -25.87 10.27 -6.51
CA HIS A 289 -26.12 9.44 -7.68
C HIS A 289 -27.60 9.03 -7.76
N ASN A 290 -28.16 8.59 -6.63
CA ASN A 290 -29.57 8.19 -6.54
C ASN A 290 -30.54 9.37 -6.74
N ALA A 291 -30.14 10.59 -6.39
CA ALA A 291 -30.95 11.80 -6.64
C ALA A 291 -30.95 12.25 -8.11
N LYS A 292 -29.99 11.77 -8.93
CA LYS A 292 -29.87 12.10 -10.36
C LYS A 292 -30.42 11.01 -11.29
N SER A 293 -30.66 9.81 -10.76
CA SER A 293 -31.22 8.66 -11.50
C SER A 293 -32.74 8.67 -11.43
#